data_AF-A0A9Y2L393-F1
#
_entry.id   AF-A0A9Y2L393-F1
#
_cell.length_a   1.000
_cell.length_b   1.000
_cell.length_c   1.000
_cell.angle_alpha   90.00
_cell.angle_beta   90.00
_cell.angle_gamma   90.00
#
_symmetry.space_group_name_H-M   'P 1'
#
loop_
_entity.id
_entity.type
_entity.pdbx_description
1 polymer ?
#
loop_
_entity_poly.entity_id
_entity_poly.type
_entity_poly.pdbx_seq_one_letter_code
_entity_poly.pdbx_strand_id
1 'polypeptide(L)'
;MAYVTLTLWSVGEMSDEMLAIAKEKYVPMIMSIGATGVQMVRTGDLTMCVITQYSDSDAAAAAQEKIAKLRSQASSEFTMTMEGVHAGDVIAAS
;
A
#
# COMPACT_ATOMS: atom_id res chain seq x y z
N MET A 1 16.00 7.49 9.14
CA MET A 1 14.69 7.98 9.63
C MET A 1 13.64 7.10 9.01
N ALA A 2 12.54 6.78 9.72
CA ALA A 2 11.49 5.96 9.13
C ALA A 2 10.98 6.61 7.83
N TYR A 3 10.64 5.78 6.84
CA TYR A 3 10.19 6.23 5.53
C TYR A 3 8.82 5.65 5.25
N VAL A 4 7.95 6.44 4.62
CA VAL A 4 6.60 5.99 4.28
C VAL A 4 6.32 6.16 2.80
N THR A 5 5.55 5.22 2.26
CA THR A 5 4.91 5.38 0.96
C THR A 5 3.40 5.33 1.16
N LEU A 6 2.70 6.25 0.52
CA LEU A 6 1.24 6.32 0.48
C LEU A 6 0.82 6.08 -0.95
N THR A 7 -0.16 5.21 -1.14
CA THR A 7 -0.80 5.00 -2.44
C THR A 7 -2.28 5.20 -2.33
N LEU A 8 -2.82 6.01 -3.23
CA LEU A 8 -4.24 6.30 -3.32
C LEU A 8 -4.84 5.47 -4.45
N TRP A 9 -5.97 4.85 -4.16
CA TRP A 9 -6.67 3.94 -5.05
C TRP A 9 -8.14 4.28 -5.11
N SER A 10 -8.70 4.20 -6.31
CA SER A 10 -10.13 4.21 -6.59
C SER A 10 -10.55 2.82 -7.05
N VAL A 11 -11.68 2.34 -6.56
CA VAL A 11 -12.21 1.00 -6.89
C VAL A 11 -13.64 1.11 -7.40
N GLY A 12 -14.04 0.25 -8.33
CA GLY A 12 -15.42 0.24 -8.82
C GLY A 12 -16.41 -0.23 -7.75
N GLU A 13 -15.99 -1.16 -6.91
CA GLU A 13 -16.78 -1.71 -5.80
C GLU A 13 -15.83 -2.08 -4.65
N MET A 14 -16.20 -1.75 -3.41
CA MET A 14 -15.44 -2.09 -2.21
C MET A 14 -16.19 -3.18 -1.42
N SER A 15 -16.12 -4.41 -1.92
CA SER A 15 -16.78 -5.57 -1.31
C SER A 15 -15.99 -6.14 -0.13
N ASP A 16 -16.67 -6.86 0.77
CA ASP A 16 -16.02 -7.52 1.90
C ASP A 16 -14.99 -8.57 1.47
N GLU A 17 -15.23 -9.24 0.33
CA GLU A 17 -14.28 -10.20 -0.27
C GLU A 17 -12.98 -9.51 -0.71
N MET A 18 -13.09 -8.35 -1.36
CA MET A 18 -11.92 -7.55 -1.72
C MET A 18 -11.12 -7.15 -0.47
N LEU A 19 -11.81 -6.72 0.59
CA LEU A 19 -11.17 -6.35 1.85
C LEU A 19 -10.52 -7.54 2.55
N ALA A 20 -11.12 -8.73 2.47
CA ALA A 20 -10.55 -9.97 2.98
C ALA A 20 -9.26 -10.31 2.23
N ILE A 21 -9.26 -10.30 0.89
CA ILE A 21 -8.05 -10.60 0.11
C ILE A 21 -6.96 -9.54 0.36
N ALA A 22 -7.32 -8.27 0.47
CA ALA A 22 -6.37 -7.21 0.80
C ALA A 22 -5.67 -7.48 2.14
N LYS A 23 -6.43 -7.90 3.17
CA LYS A 23 -5.90 -8.24 4.50
C LYS A 23 -5.13 -9.56 4.55
N GLU A 24 -5.62 -10.60 3.89
CA GLU A 24 -5.07 -11.97 4.02
C GLU A 24 -3.92 -12.23 3.05
N LYS A 25 -3.93 -11.60 1.88
CA LYS A 25 -2.93 -11.80 0.82
C LYS A 25 -1.97 -10.62 0.75
N TYR A 26 -2.50 -9.40 0.56
CA TYR A 26 -1.67 -8.24 0.23
C TYR A 26 -0.90 -7.67 1.43
N VAL A 27 -1.51 -7.57 2.61
CA VAL A 27 -0.79 -7.10 3.82
C VAL A 27 0.42 -7.99 4.14
N PRO A 28 0.30 -9.33 4.25
CA PRO A 28 1.46 -10.20 4.50
C PRO A 28 2.51 -10.13 3.39
N MET A 29 2.09 -10.04 2.13
CA MET A 29 3.04 -9.88 1.02
C MET A 29 3.84 -8.59 1.17
N ILE A 30 3.21 -7.44 1.45
CA ILE A 30 3.89 -6.15 1.63
C ILE A 30 4.87 -6.21 2.82
N MET A 31 4.47 -6.82 3.93
CA MET A 31 5.36 -7.05 5.08
C MET A 31 6.58 -7.89 4.70
N SER A 32 6.39 -8.94 3.88
CA SER A 32 7.50 -9.81 3.42
C SER A 32 8.52 -9.10 2.51
N ILE A 33 8.21 -7.91 1.99
CA ILE A 33 9.12 -7.14 1.11
C ILE A 33 10.06 -6.24 1.92
N GLY A 34 9.96 -6.22 3.25
CA GLY A 34 10.78 -5.38 4.14
C GLY A 34 10.03 -4.17 4.71
N ALA A 35 8.70 -4.13 4.59
CA ALA A 35 7.90 -3.15 5.31
C ALA A 35 7.90 -3.45 6.81
N THR A 36 7.98 -2.42 7.63
CA THR A 36 7.86 -2.50 9.10
C THR A 36 6.41 -2.40 9.56
N GLY A 37 5.53 -1.87 8.70
CA GLY A 37 4.10 -1.74 8.96
C GLY A 37 3.32 -1.43 7.69
N VAL A 38 2.05 -1.82 7.66
CA VAL A 38 1.11 -1.55 6.57
C VAL A 38 -0.24 -1.16 7.16
N GLN A 39 -0.82 -0.08 6.67
CA GLN A 39 -2.17 0.33 6.99
C GLN A 39 -2.96 0.50 5.70
N MET A 40 -4.08 -0.22 5.58
CA MET A 40 -5.05 -0.02 4.51
C MET A 40 -6.22 0.75 5.08
N VAL A 41 -6.39 1.98 4.61
CA VAL A 41 -7.35 2.95 5.14
C VAL A 41 -8.40 3.22 4.07
N ARG A 42 -9.67 3.03 4.39
CA ARG A 42 -10.77 3.51 3.54
C ARG A 42 -10.85 5.03 3.69
N THR A 43 -10.61 5.77 2.61
CA THR A 43 -10.63 7.24 2.61
C THR A 43 -11.94 7.82 2.09
N GLY A 44 -12.80 6.98 1.51
CA GLY A 44 -14.12 7.35 1.02
C GLY A 44 -14.93 6.11 0.64
N ASP A 45 -16.08 6.31 -0.02
CA ASP A 45 -16.98 5.21 -0.35
C ASP A 45 -16.34 4.20 -1.31
N LEU A 46 -15.58 4.70 -2.30
CA LEU A 46 -14.91 3.91 -3.34
C LEU A 46 -13.41 4.20 -3.42
N THR A 47 -12.85 4.85 -2.40
CA THR A 47 -11.43 5.22 -2.37
C THR A 47 -10.74 4.66 -1.14
N MET A 48 -9.50 4.19 -1.33
CA MET A 48 -8.66 3.70 -0.26
C MET A 48 -7.23 4.24 -0.37
N CYS A 49 -6.56 4.33 0.76
CA CYS A 49 -5.16 4.65 0.88
C CYS A 49 -4.42 3.49 1.53
N VAL A 50 -3.31 3.06 0.92
CA VAL A 50 -2.39 2.11 1.53
C VAL A 50 -1.14 2.85 1.94
N ILE A 51 -0.87 2.85 3.24
CA ILE A 51 0.31 3.43 3.87
C ILE A 51 1.26 2.29 4.22
N THR A 52 2.43 2.28 3.61
CA THR A 52 3.49 1.31 3.90
C THR A 52 4.65 2.01 4.57
N GLN A 53 5.06 1.49 5.72
CA GLN A 53 6.16 2.00 6.53
C GLN A 53 7.42 1.15 6.33
N TYR A 54 8.56 1.81 6.33
CA TYR A 54 9.89 1.22 6.20
C TYR A 54 10.82 1.79 7.28
N SER A 55 11.91 1.07 7.57
CA SER A 55 12.94 1.55 8.50
C SER A 55 13.63 2.83 8.02
N ASP A 56 13.79 2.95 6.70
CA ASP A 56 14.53 4.01 6.02
C ASP A 56 14.23 4.04 4.50
N SER A 57 14.77 5.06 3.83
CA SER A 57 14.61 5.28 2.39
C SER A 57 15.26 4.18 1.54
N ASP A 58 16.33 3.55 2.02
CA ASP A 58 17.05 2.51 1.28
C ASP A 58 16.25 1.21 1.27
N ALA A 59 15.65 0.86 2.42
CA ALA A 59 14.69 -0.24 2.54
C ALA A 59 13.47 0.00 1.64
N ALA A 60 12.95 1.23 1.59
CA ALA A 60 11.85 1.58 0.70
C ALA A 60 12.25 1.45 -0.79
N ALA A 61 13.44 1.93 -1.16
CA ALA A 61 13.97 1.82 -2.52
C ALA A 61 14.18 0.36 -2.94
N ALA A 62 14.72 -0.48 -2.06
CA ALA A 62 14.90 -1.91 -2.30
C ALA A 62 13.57 -2.66 -2.44
N ALA A 63 12.51 -2.20 -1.76
CA ALA A 63 11.17 -2.75 -1.86
C ALA A 63 10.37 -2.22 -3.06
N GLN A 64 10.75 -1.07 -3.63
CA GLN A 64 9.99 -0.33 -4.66
C GLN A 64 9.62 -1.20 -5.86
N GLU A 65 10.56 -1.97 -6.41
CA GLU A 65 10.32 -2.80 -7.61
C GLU A 65 9.26 -3.87 -7.34
N LYS A 66 9.39 -4.57 -6.21
CA LYS A 66 8.47 -5.64 -5.81
C LYS A 66 7.09 -5.08 -5.47
N ILE A 67 7.05 -3.92 -4.79
CA ILE A 67 5.84 -3.18 -4.50
C ILE A 67 5.15 -2.74 -5.81
N ALA A 68 5.88 -2.21 -6.79
CA ALA A 68 5.32 -1.78 -8.07
C ALA A 68 4.67 -2.95 -8.81
N LYS A 69 5.31 -4.12 -8.81
CA LYS A 69 4.74 -5.35 -9.36
C LYS A 69 3.47 -5.76 -8.61
N LEU A 70 3.49 -5.70 -7.28
CA LEU A 70 2.33 -6.02 -6.46
C LEU A 70 1.14 -5.09 -6.74
N ARG A 71 1.41 -3.79 -6.87
CA ARG A 71 0.43 -2.75 -7.21
C ARG A 71 -0.19 -3.01 -8.58
N SER A 72 0.62 -3.36 -9.57
CA SER A 72 0.12 -3.73 -10.90
C SER A 72 -0.76 -4.98 -10.85
N GLN A 73 -0.40 -5.97 -10.03
CA GLN A 73 -1.23 -7.16 -9.85
C GLN A 73 -2.57 -6.83 -9.19
N ALA A 74 -2.56 -6.03 -8.12
CA ALA A 74 -3.77 -5.59 -7.43
C ALA A 74 -4.72 -4.80 -8.36
N SER A 75 -4.15 -3.89 -9.16
CA SER A 75 -4.90 -3.10 -10.16
C SER A 75 -5.61 -4.00 -11.18
N SER A 76 -4.92 -5.03 -11.69
CA SER A 76 -5.50 -5.99 -12.63
C SER A 76 -6.52 -6.94 -11.99
N GLU A 77 -6.27 -7.42 -10.77
CA GLU A 77 -7.13 -8.40 -10.08
C GLU A 77 -8.45 -7.78 -9.62
N PHE A 78 -8.41 -6.53 -9.15
CA PHE A 78 -9.57 -5.85 -8.56
C PHE A 78 -10.11 -4.69 -9.40
N THR A 79 -9.59 -4.51 -10.62
CA THR A 79 -9.96 -3.38 -11.49
C THR A 79 -9.81 -2.03 -10.77
N MET A 80 -8.75 -1.90 -9.97
CA MET A 80 -8.49 -0.68 -9.19
C MET A 80 -7.68 0.29 -10.02
N THR A 81 -7.99 1.57 -9.90
CA THR A 81 -7.22 2.67 -10.50
C THR A 81 -6.35 3.31 -9.43
N MET A 82 -5.07 3.50 -9.73
CA MET A 82 -4.17 4.22 -8.84
C MET A 82 -4.29 5.73 -9.12
N GLU A 83 -4.74 6.49 -8.13
CA GLU A 83 -4.93 7.94 -8.23
C GLU A 83 -3.62 8.70 -7.95
N GLY A 84 -2.76 8.14 -7.11
CA GLY A 84 -1.52 8.81 -6.72
C GLY A 84 -0.59 7.96 -5.87
N VAL A 85 0.69 8.34 -5.91
CA VAL A 85 1.75 7.76 -5.07
C VAL A 85 2.51 8.93 -4.43
N HIS A 86 2.60 8.91 -3.11
CA HIS A 86 3.43 9.84 -2.35
C HIS A 86 4.44 9.04 -1.51
N ALA A 87 5.59 9.63 -1.24
CA ALA A 87 6.61 8.99 -0.45
C ALA A 87 7.47 10.06 0.24
N GLY A 88 7.99 9.74 1.42
CA GLY A 88 8.83 10.68 2.16
C GLY A 88 9.26 10.19 3.53
N ASP A 89 10.20 10.94 4.10
CA ASP A 89 10.69 10.72 5.46
C ASP A 89 9.63 11.09 6.49
N VAL A 90 9.53 10.27 7.53
CA VAL A 90 8.69 10.55 8.69
C VAL A 90 9.41 11.58 9.55
N ILE A 91 8.87 12.80 9.57
CA ILE A 91 9.40 13.93 10.34
C ILE A 91 8.94 13.94 11.81
N ALA A 92 7.84 13.26 12.13
CA ALA A 92 7.32 13.08 13.49
C ALA A 92 6.43 11.83 13.56
N ALA A 93 6.57 11.04 14.63
CA ALA A 93 5.73 9.89 14.95
C ALA A 93 5.71 9.67 16.48
N SER A 94 4.63 9.10 17.02
CA SER A 94 4.42 8.80 18.45
C SER A 94 4.38 7.31 18.71
#